data_AF-E1WW97-F1
#
_entry.id   AF-E1WW97-F1
#
_cell.length_a   1.000
_cell.length_b   1.000
_cell.length_c   1.000
_cell.angle_alpha   90.00
_cell.angle_beta   90.00
_cell.angle_gamma   90.00
#
_symmetry.space_group_name_H-M   'P 1'
#
loop_
_entity.id
_entity.type
_entity.pdbx_description
1 polymer ?
#
loop_
_entity_poly.entity_id
_entity_poly.type
_entity_poly.pdbx_seq_one_letter_code
_entity_poly.pdbx_strand_id
1 'polypeptide(L)'
;MEVKKSPKADLEGKKTQWLLIGYVVVLAFIFVAFEWTERDIKIDTSQAVAQIEFEEEMIPITQQEEKPAPPPVEVPKQAEILKIVDDEADVQETAIASTEDTGQKVEVKYVPVEVKEEEPSEQEIFEVVENAPEFPGGMPACLQFLYKNIKYPPIAQENGTQGQVVLQFVVERDGSIGDIKVVKSVDPYLDKEALRVVKTMPKWKPGMQRGKPVRCRFTLPVRFRLQ
;
A
#
# COMPACT_ATOMS: atom_id res chain seq x y z
N MET A 1 -25.69 -48.29 71.51
CA MET A 1 -24.32 -48.60 71.05
C MET A 1 -23.62 -47.29 70.76
N GLU A 2 -22.80 -46.81 71.70
CA GLU A 2 -21.96 -45.64 71.44
C GLU A 2 -20.75 -46.07 70.61
N VAL A 3 -20.63 -45.52 69.41
CA VAL A 3 -19.51 -45.79 68.51
C VAL A 3 -18.27 -45.17 69.12
N LYS A 4 -17.41 -46.00 69.72
CA LYS A 4 -16.05 -45.63 70.15
C LYS A 4 -15.23 -45.28 68.90
N LYS A 5 -15.29 -44.04 68.44
CA LYS A 5 -14.36 -43.52 67.42
C LYS A 5 -13.00 -43.37 68.09
N SER A 6 -12.04 -44.21 67.70
CA SER A 6 -10.68 -44.14 68.21
C SER A 6 -9.99 -42.87 67.70
N PRO A 7 -9.29 -42.10 68.56
CA PRO A 7 -8.62 -40.85 68.17
C PRO A 7 -7.51 -41.03 67.13
N LYS A 8 -7.01 -42.26 66.92
CA LYS A 8 -6.05 -42.59 65.84
C LYS A 8 -6.68 -42.60 64.44
N ALA A 9 -8.00 -42.65 64.32
CA ALA A 9 -8.73 -42.64 63.06
C ALA A 9 -9.24 -41.24 62.66
N ASP A 10 -8.93 -40.21 63.46
CA ASP A 10 -9.28 -38.83 63.13
C ASP A 10 -8.31 -38.27 62.09
N LEU A 11 -8.81 -38.13 60.86
CA LEU A 11 -8.06 -37.65 59.70
C LEU A 11 -8.25 -36.15 59.47
N GLU A 12 -9.04 -35.44 60.30
CA GLU A 12 -9.37 -34.04 60.05
C GLU A 12 -8.16 -33.11 60.03
N GLY A 13 -7.20 -33.31 60.94
CA GLY A 13 -5.96 -32.53 60.97
C GLY A 13 -5.05 -32.73 59.76
N LYS A 14 -5.22 -33.83 59.02
CA LYS A 14 -4.43 -34.14 57.81
C LYS A 14 -5.18 -33.81 56.52
N LYS A 15 -6.47 -33.44 56.58
CA LYS A 15 -7.29 -33.12 55.38
C LYS A 15 -6.63 -32.06 54.51
N THR A 16 -6.11 -30.99 55.11
CA THR A 16 -5.43 -29.90 54.38
C THR A 16 -4.15 -30.38 53.70
N GLN A 17 -3.39 -31.27 54.35
CA GLN A 17 -2.17 -31.85 53.76
C GLN A 17 -2.51 -32.77 52.60
N TRP A 18 -3.56 -33.61 52.73
CA TRP A 18 -4.05 -34.45 51.64
C TRP A 18 -4.60 -33.64 50.47
N LEU A 19 -5.27 -32.51 50.73
CA LEU A 19 -5.73 -31.57 49.70
C LEU A 19 -4.53 -30.94 48.96
N LEU A 20 -3.53 -30.44 49.70
CA LEU A 20 -2.30 -29.88 49.11
C LEU A 20 -1.53 -30.90 48.27
N ILE A 21 -1.37 -32.13 48.77
CA ILE A 21 -0.72 -33.23 48.02
C ILE A 21 -1.51 -33.52 46.75
N GLY A 22 -2.85 -33.57 46.82
CA GLY A 22 -3.70 -33.73 45.64
C GLY A 22 -3.52 -32.61 44.62
N TYR A 23 -3.41 -31.36 45.07
CA TYR A 23 -3.18 -30.21 44.19
C TYR A 23 -1.83 -30.29 43.46
N VAL A 24 -0.76 -30.68 44.16
CA VAL A 24 0.56 -30.90 43.56
C VAL A 24 0.51 -32.01 42.50
N VAL A 25 -0.21 -33.10 42.77
CA VAL A 25 -0.38 -34.20 41.81
C VAL A 25 -1.17 -33.76 40.58
N VAL A 26 -2.24 -32.98 40.75
CA VAL A 26 -3.02 -32.43 39.63
C VAL A 26 -2.19 -31.47 38.78
N LEU A 27 -1.42 -30.57 39.40
CA LEU A 27 -0.54 -29.67 38.67
C LEU A 27 0.58 -30.40 37.93
N ALA A 28 1.17 -31.43 38.54
CA ALA A 28 2.16 -32.28 37.88
C ALA A 28 1.56 -33.02 36.68
N PHE A 29 0.34 -33.53 36.81
CA PHE A 29 -0.38 -34.16 35.70
C PHE A 29 -0.68 -33.17 34.57
N ILE A 30 -1.10 -31.94 34.89
CA ILE A 30 -1.31 -30.87 33.90
C ILE A 30 0.00 -30.51 33.21
N PHE A 31 1.10 -30.36 33.95
CA PHE A 31 2.41 -30.05 33.38
C PHE A 31 2.89 -31.16 32.44
N VAL A 32 2.77 -32.42 32.85
CA VAL A 32 3.07 -33.57 31.99
C VAL A 32 2.12 -33.61 30.79
N ALA A 33 0.84 -33.29 30.94
CA ALA A 33 -0.10 -33.21 29.81
C ALA A 33 0.23 -32.08 28.83
N PHE A 34 0.76 -30.95 29.30
CA PHE A 34 1.24 -29.85 28.45
C PHE A 34 2.56 -30.19 27.71
N GLU A 35 3.42 -30.99 28.33
CA GLU A 35 4.63 -31.52 27.68
C GLU A 35 4.31 -32.70 26.76
N TRP A 36 3.28 -33.50 27.07
CA TRP A 36 2.85 -34.66 26.28
C TRP A 36 1.88 -34.30 25.14
N THR A 37 1.21 -33.15 25.23
CA THR A 37 0.56 -32.56 24.07
C THR A 37 1.67 -32.00 23.18
N GLU A 38 2.09 -32.81 22.22
CA GLU A 38 3.13 -32.48 21.27
C GLU A 38 2.86 -31.10 20.67
N ARG A 39 3.73 -30.13 20.96
CA ARG A 39 3.83 -28.87 20.21
C ARG A 39 4.55 -29.15 18.89
N ASP A 40 3.95 -30.01 18.09
CA ASP A 40 4.25 -30.15 16.67
C ASP A 40 3.03 -29.64 15.88
N ILE A 41 2.67 -28.38 16.13
CA ILE A 41 2.06 -27.60 15.05
C ILE A 41 3.21 -27.28 14.10
N LYS A 42 3.58 -28.24 13.27
CA LYS A 42 4.20 -27.94 11.98
C LYS A 42 3.16 -27.15 11.23
N ILE A 43 3.25 -25.83 11.33
CA ILE A 43 2.50 -24.92 10.46
C ILE A 43 3.05 -25.19 9.06
N ASP A 44 2.38 -26.09 8.35
CA ASP A 44 2.55 -26.24 6.92
C ASP A 44 2.04 -24.95 6.28
N THR A 45 2.96 -23.99 6.16
CA THR A 45 2.74 -22.68 5.51
C THR A 45 2.59 -22.86 4.00
N SER A 46 2.48 -24.09 3.50
CA SER A 46 2.09 -24.38 2.12
C SER A 46 0.56 -24.46 1.98
N GLN A 47 -0.17 -24.85 3.03
CA GLN A 47 -1.64 -24.97 2.97
C GLN A 47 -2.39 -23.75 3.50
N ALA A 48 -1.75 -22.90 4.34
CA ALA A 48 -2.33 -21.63 4.76
C ALA A 48 -2.47 -20.60 3.61
N VAL A 49 -1.82 -20.83 2.47
CA VAL A 49 -2.00 -20.03 1.24
C VAL A 49 -3.12 -20.60 0.35
N ALA A 50 -3.48 -21.88 0.53
CA ALA A 50 -4.50 -22.56 -0.28
C ALA A 50 -5.93 -22.41 0.29
N GLN A 51 -6.07 -21.90 1.51
CA GLN A 51 -7.36 -21.79 2.20
C GLN A 51 -7.60 -20.39 2.76
N ILE A 52 -7.13 -19.37 2.05
CA ILE A 52 -7.87 -18.11 2.01
C ILE A 52 -9.00 -18.37 1.02
N GLU A 53 -10.04 -19.04 1.51
CA GLU A 53 -11.35 -18.97 0.90
C GLU A 53 -11.80 -17.53 1.13
N PHE A 54 -11.45 -16.66 0.19
CA PHE A 54 -12.21 -15.44 0.01
C PHE A 54 -13.63 -15.93 -0.27
N GLU A 55 -14.49 -15.90 0.73
CA GLU A 55 -15.90 -15.69 0.49
C GLU A 55 -15.97 -14.35 -0.26
N GLU A 56 -15.84 -14.43 -1.58
CA GLU A 56 -16.41 -13.44 -2.47
C GLU A 56 -17.92 -13.51 -2.22
N GLU A 57 -18.35 -12.83 -1.16
CA GLU A 57 -19.71 -12.34 -1.09
C GLU A 57 -19.80 -11.35 -2.26
N MET A 58 -20.14 -11.90 -3.43
CA MET A 58 -20.41 -11.17 -4.65
C MET A 58 -21.48 -10.16 -4.30
N ILE A 59 -21.05 -8.92 -4.01
CA ILE A 59 -21.95 -7.79 -4.03
C ILE A 59 -22.66 -7.86 -5.38
N PRO A 60 -24.00 -7.99 -5.41
CA PRO A 60 -24.70 -7.96 -6.68
C PRO A 60 -24.29 -6.65 -7.35
N ILE A 61 -23.85 -6.76 -8.59
CA ILE A 61 -23.54 -5.59 -9.41
C ILE A 61 -24.86 -4.82 -9.44
N THR A 62 -24.96 -3.76 -8.65
CA THR A 62 -26.03 -2.78 -8.82
C THR A 62 -25.79 -2.20 -10.19
N GLN A 63 -26.50 -2.76 -11.17
CA GLN A 63 -26.65 -2.17 -12.48
C GLN A 63 -27.21 -0.78 -12.21
N GLN A 64 -26.34 0.24 -12.26
CA GLN A 64 -26.83 1.60 -12.36
C GLN A 64 -27.70 1.58 -13.60
N GLU A 65 -29.01 1.77 -13.43
CA GLU A 65 -29.86 2.11 -14.56
C GLU A 65 -29.15 3.24 -15.29
N GLU A 66 -28.75 2.96 -16.53
CA GLU A 66 -28.22 3.95 -17.44
C GLU A 66 -29.38 4.91 -17.72
N LYS A 67 -29.55 5.88 -16.82
CA LYS A 67 -30.49 6.96 -17.04
C LYS A 67 -30.06 7.59 -18.36
N PRO A 68 -30.93 7.63 -19.38
CA PRO A 68 -30.58 8.18 -20.68
C PRO A 68 -29.95 9.55 -20.43
N ALA A 69 -28.77 9.76 -21.01
CA ALA A 69 -28.06 11.02 -20.86
C ALA A 69 -29.07 12.15 -21.07
N PRO A 70 -29.14 13.14 -20.14
CA PRO A 70 -29.98 14.30 -20.39
C PRO A 70 -29.60 14.84 -21.78
N PRO A 71 -30.59 15.23 -22.60
CA PRO A 71 -30.33 15.72 -23.94
C PRO A 71 -29.21 16.76 -23.86
N PRO A 72 -28.24 16.73 -24.81
CA PRO A 72 -27.13 17.66 -24.79
C PRO A 72 -27.68 19.06 -24.55
N VAL A 73 -27.25 19.69 -23.45
CA VAL A 73 -27.59 21.09 -23.20
C VAL A 73 -27.10 21.84 -24.42
N GLU A 74 -28.02 22.41 -25.20
CA GLU A 74 -27.67 23.26 -26.32
C GLU A 74 -26.80 24.37 -25.74
N VAL A 75 -25.50 24.29 -26.00
CA VAL A 75 -24.55 25.35 -25.69
C VAL A 75 -25.15 26.62 -26.30
N PRO A 76 -25.44 27.66 -25.51
CA PRO A 76 -25.92 28.91 -26.08
C PRO A 76 -24.83 29.36 -27.05
N LYS A 77 -25.15 29.33 -28.36
CA LYS A 77 -24.31 29.91 -29.40
C LYS A 77 -24.09 31.36 -29.00
N GLN A 78 -22.92 31.66 -28.47
CA GLN A 78 -22.46 33.03 -28.37
C GLN A 78 -22.33 33.50 -29.80
N ALA A 79 -23.31 34.29 -30.25
CA ALA A 79 -23.18 35.08 -31.45
C ALA A 79 -22.08 36.11 -31.16
N GLU A 80 -20.85 35.77 -31.49
CA GLU A 80 -19.78 36.75 -31.60
C GLU A 80 -20.09 37.57 -32.86
N ILE A 81 -20.66 38.74 -32.64
CA ILE A 81 -20.97 39.71 -33.68
C ILE A 81 -19.62 40.25 -34.16
N LEU A 82 -19.05 39.63 -35.19
CA LEU A 82 -17.97 40.25 -35.97
C LEU A 82 -18.55 41.49 -36.63
N LYS A 83 -18.21 42.66 -36.09
CA LYS A 83 -18.42 43.94 -36.75
C LYS A 83 -17.33 44.08 -37.81
N ILE A 84 -17.55 43.45 -38.95
CA ILE A 84 -16.75 43.71 -40.16
C ILE A 84 -17.14 45.12 -40.62
N VAL A 85 -16.17 46.02 -40.53
CA VAL A 85 -16.18 47.32 -41.18
C VAL A 85 -16.21 47.05 -42.69
N ASP A 86 -17.14 47.72 -43.39
CA ASP A 86 -17.19 47.76 -44.85
C ASP A 86 -15.81 48.08 -45.42
N ASP A 87 -15.29 47.16 -46.23
CA ASP A 87 -14.29 47.47 -47.24
C ASP A 87 -14.91 47.03 -48.57
N GLU A 88 -15.35 48.01 -49.35
CA GLU A 88 -15.79 47.81 -50.73
C GLU A 88 -14.60 47.36 -51.57
N ALA A 89 -14.56 46.09 -51.97
CA ALA A 89 -13.72 45.66 -53.07
C ALA A 89 -14.36 44.47 -53.80
N ASP A 90 -14.79 44.79 -55.01
CA ASP A 90 -15.38 44.00 -56.07
C ASP A 90 -14.60 42.70 -56.37
N VAL A 91 -15.24 41.52 -56.26
CA VAL A 91 -14.74 40.27 -56.86
C VAL A 91 -15.88 39.36 -57.31
N GLN A 92 -15.74 38.91 -58.56
CA GLN A 92 -16.76 38.35 -59.44
C GLN A 92 -17.19 36.93 -59.06
N GLU A 93 -18.51 36.72 -59.10
CA GLU A 93 -19.18 35.44 -59.05
C GLU A 93 -18.82 34.60 -60.31
N THR A 94 -18.19 33.44 -60.14
CA THR A 94 -18.05 32.46 -61.23
C THR A 94 -18.64 31.13 -60.83
N ALA A 95 -19.61 30.70 -61.63
CA ALA A 95 -20.43 29.52 -61.45
C ALA A 95 -19.62 28.21 -61.34
N ILE A 96 -19.96 27.40 -60.35
CA ILE A 96 -19.62 25.98 -60.29
C ILE A 96 -20.45 25.23 -61.35
N ALA A 97 -19.82 24.93 -62.47
CA ALA A 97 -20.31 23.94 -63.41
C ALA A 97 -19.96 22.53 -62.90
N SER A 98 -20.99 21.71 -62.70
CA SER A 98 -20.85 20.27 -62.50
C SER A 98 -19.98 19.66 -63.59
N THR A 99 -19.04 18.81 -63.21
CA THR A 99 -18.38 17.90 -64.15
C THR A 99 -18.31 16.52 -63.49
N GLU A 100 -19.28 15.70 -63.86
CA GLU A 100 -19.17 14.25 -63.81
C GLU A 100 -17.94 13.78 -64.61
N ASP A 101 -17.42 12.62 -64.20
CA ASP A 101 -16.54 11.75 -64.97
C ASP A 101 -15.09 12.22 -65.15
N THR A 102 -14.22 11.85 -64.20
CA THR A 102 -12.88 11.36 -64.57
C THR A 102 -12.40 10.35 -63.52
N GLY A 103 -12.32 9.08 -63.94
CA GLY A 103 -11.81 7.98 -63.12
C GLY A 103 -10.32 8.10 -62.81
N GLN A 104 -9.97 8.86 -61.77
CA GLN A 104 -8.63 8.87 -61.19
C GLN A 104 -8.62 8.11 -59.86
N LYS A 105 -7.94 6.96 -59.88
CA LYS A 105 -7.52 6.23 -58.67
C LYS A 105 -6.76 7.18 -57.77
N VAL A 106 -7.35 7.51 -56.62
CA VAL A 106 -6.64 8.17 -55.52
C VAL A 106 -5.71 7.13 -54.92
N GLU A 107 -4.44 7.18 -55.31
CA GLU A 107 -3.38 6.34 -54.76
C GLU A 107 -3.03 6.88 -53.37
N VAL A 108 -3.65 6.30 -52.34
CA VAL A 108 -3.37 6.62 -50.93
C VAL A 108 -1.97 6.11 -50.62
N LYS A 109 -0.97 6.98 -50.81
CA LYS A 109 0.40 6.74 -50.39
C LYS A 109 0.45 6.75 -48.87
N TYR A 110 0.32 5.57 -48.28
CA TYR A 110 0.50 5.36 -46.84
C TYR A 110 1.92 5.78 -46.48
N VAL A 111 2.05 6.93 -45.81
CA VAL A 111 3.27 7.30 -45.11
C VAL A 111 3.26 6.48 -43.82
N PRO A 112 4.14 5.49 -43.64
CA PRO A 112 4.24 4.85 -42.33
C PRO A 112 4.62 5.95 -41.35
N VAL A 113 3.76 6.16 -40.34
CA VAL A 113 4.08 6.99 -39.19
C VAL A 113 5.28 6.32 -38.52
N GLU A 114 6.48 6.84 -38.74
CA GLU A 114 7.63 6.53 -37.91
C GLU A 114 7.28 7.02 -36.50
N VAL A 115 6.84 6.08 -35.67
CA VAL A 115 6.75 6.28 -34.22
C VAL A 115 8.20 6.45 -33.76
N LYS A 116 8.65 7.71 -33.72
CA LYS A 116 9.82 8.07 -32.91
C LYS A 116 9.48 7.64 -31.48
N GLU A 117 10.16 6.60 -30.99
CA GLU A 117 10.25 6.36 -29.56
C GLU A 117 10.83 7.63 -28.93
N GLU A 118 9.96 8.46 -28.35
CA GLU A 118 10.41 9.49 -27.42
C GLU A 118 11.07 8.75 -26.26
N GLU A 119 12.39 8.92 -26.14
CA GLU A 119 13.08 8.48 -24.94
C GLU A 119 12.41 9.16 -23.75
N PRO A 120 11.98 8.39 -22.72
CA PRO A 120 11.30 8.98 -21.57
C PRO A 120 12.24 10.02 -20.98
N SER A 121 11.71 11.22 -20.77
CA SER A 121 12.50 12.33 -20.25
C SER A 121 13.21 11.86 -18.97
N GLU A 122 14.51 12.12 -18.87
CA GLU A 122 15.36 11.56 -17.80
C GLU A 122 14.91 11.94 -16.38
N GLN A 123 13.91 12.81 -16.24
CA GLN A 123 13.42 13.39 -15.01
C GLN A 123 12.06 12.86 -14.54
N GLU A 124 11.39 12.00 -15.31
CA GLU A 124 10.11 11.42 -14.89
C GLU A 124 10.27 10.51 -13.66
N ILE A 125 9.55 10.87 -12.60
CA ILE A 125 9.43 10.08 -11.38
C ILE A 125 8.27 9.12 -11.61
N PHE A 126 8.56 7.83 -11.69
CA PHE A 126 7.54 6.81 -11.87
C PHE A 126 6.88 6.51 -10.52
N GLU A 127 5.54 6.50 -10.49
CA GLU A 127 4.76 6.11 -9.31
C GLU A 127 4.46 4.62 -9.29
N VAL A 128 4.25 4.03 -10.48
CA VAL A 128 4.01 2.60 -10.65
C VAL A 128 5.08 2.06 -11.57
N VAL A 129 5.82 1.07 -11.07
CA VAL A 129 6.88 0.38 -11.81
C VAL A 129 6.67 -1.12 -11.75
N GLU A 130 7.19 -1.82 -12.76
CA GLU A 130 7.18 -3.28 -12.83
C GLU A 130 7.87 -3.90 -11.60
N ASN A 131 9.00 -3.33 -11.18
CA ASN A 131 9.69 -3.73 -9.96
C ASN A 131 9.85 -2.55 -9.02
N ALA A 132 9.19 -2.62 -7.86
CA ALA A 132 9.30 -1.61 -6.81
C ALA A 132 10.73 -1.56 -6.23
N PRO A 133 11.18 -0.38 -5.76
CA PRO A 133 12.46 -0.26 -5.07
C PRO A 133 12.45 -1.08 -3.78
N GLU A 134 13.59 -1.72 -3.47
CA GLU A 134 13.71 -2.64 -2.35
C GLU A 134 14.88 -2.23 -1.43
N PHE A 135 14.66 -2.25 -0.12
CA PHE A 135 15.74 -2.07 0.85
C PHE A 135 16.75 -3.22 0.74
N PRO A 136 18.06 -3.02 0.98
CA PRO A 136 19.03 -4.11 1.00
C PRO A 136 18.68 -5.15 2.07
N GLY A 137 18.30 -6.36 1.62
CA GLY A 137 17.79 -7.42 2.51
C GLY A 137 16.26 -7.44 2.66
N GLY A 138 15.55 -6.66 1.84
CA GLY A 138 14.09 -6.62 1.77
C GLY A 138 13.44 -5.85 2.91
N MET A 139 12.11 -5.91 2.93
CA MET A 139 11.29 -5.29 3.97
C MET A 139 11.63 -5.75 5.40
N PRO A 140 11.95 -7.03 5.67
CA PRO A 140 12.33 -7.48 7.01
C PRO A 140 13.60 -6.79 7.54
N ALA A 141 14.62 -6.64 6.69
CA ALA A 141 15.84 -5.92 7.05
C ALA A 141 15.59 -4.43 7.27
N CYS A 142 14.70 -3.82 6.48
CA CYS A 142 14.26 -2.44 6.67
C CYS A 142 13.62 -2.25 8.05
N LEU A 143 12.69 -3.13 8.44
CA LEU A 143 12.05 -3.08 9.76
C LEU A 143 13.08 -3.22 10.89
N GLN A 144 14.00 -4.18 10.79
CA GLN A 144 15.06 -4.33 11.78
C GLN A 144 15.97 -3.10 11.86
N PHE A 145 16.29 -2.49 10.72
CA PHE A 145 17.07 -1.25 10.67
C PHE A 145 16.32 -0.11 11.37
N LEU A 146 15.02 0.05 11.11
CA LEU A 146 14.17 1.02 11.78
C LEU A 146 14.16 0.78 13.30
N TYR A 147 13.92 -0.45 13.75
CA TYR A 147 13.92 -0.77 15.19
C TYR A 147 15.25 -0.45 15.89
N LYS A 148 16.38 -0.69 15.21
CA LYS A 148 17.71 -0.43 15.78
C LYS A 148 18.09 1.05 15.78
N ASN A 149 17.63 1.81 14.79
CA ASN A 149 18.06 3.19 14.59
C ASN A 149 17.07 4.24 15.07
N ILE A 150 15.79 3.90 15.23
CA ILE A 150 14.76 4.80 15.78
C ILE A 150 15.03 5.05 17.26
N LYS A 151 15.12 6.33 17.62
CA LYS A 151 15.20 6.80 18.99
C LYS A 151 13.96 7.62 19.29
N TYR A 152 13.15 7.16 20.22
CA TYR A 152 11.95 7.89 20.62
C TYR A 152 12.35 9.22 21.29
N PRO A 153 11.89 10.38 20.79
CA PRO A 153 12.19 11.66 21.41
C PRO A 153 11.60 11.76 22.83
N PRO A 154 12.35 12.27 23.83
CA PRO A 154 11.87 12.32 25.22
C PRO A 154 10.56 13.12 25.36
N ILE A 155 10.43 14.22 24.62
CA ILE A 155 9.23 15.07 24.62
C ILE A 155 7.99 14.27 24.15
N ALA A 156 8.15 13.41 23.15
CA ALA A 156 7.06 12.57 22.66
C ALA A 156 6.75 11.40 23.61
N GLN A 157 7.74 10.95 24.41
CA GLN A 157 7.54 9.96 25.46
C GLN A 157 6.75 10.54 26.64
N GLU A 158 7.13 11.74 27.11
CA GLU A 158 6.45 12.45 28.21
C GLU A 158 4.99 12.75 27.88
N ASN A 159 4.72 13.12 26.62
CA ASN A 159 3.36 13.40 26.15
C ASN A 159 2.54 12.14 25.82
N GLY A 160 3.14 10.95 25.89
CA GLY A 160 2.46 9.70 25.55
C GLY A 160 2.07 9.57 24.07
N THR A 161 2.64 10.39 23.17
CA THR A 161 2.18 10.52 21.79
C THR A 161 2.65 9.34 20.95
N GLN A 162 1.73 8.47 20.52
CA GLN A 162 2.01 7.31 19.66
C GLN A 162 1.34 7.43 18.30
N GLY A 163 1.82 6.71 17.29
CA GLY A 163 1.14 6.66 16.00
C GLY A 163 2.00 6.14 14.86
N GLN A 164 1.50 6.30 13.64
CA GLN A 164 2.18 5.93 12.41
C GLN A 164 2.47 7.20 11.59
N VAL A 165 3.75 7.53 11.45
CA VAL A 165 4.23 8.58 10.56
C VAL A 165 4.45 7.96 9.18
N VAL A 166 3.91 8.56 8.12
CA VAL A 166 4.08 8.07 6.76
C VAL A 166 4.96 9.04 6.00
N LEU A 167 6.11 8.55 5.53
CA LEU A 167 7.05 9.29 4.71
C LEU A 167 6.98 8.82 3.28
N GLN A 168 7.17 9.75 2.36
CA GLN A 168 7.29 9.50 0.94
C GLN A 168 8.61 10.07 0.46
N PHE A 169 9.36 9.31 -0.30
CA PHE A 169 10.65 9.72 -0.83
C PHE A 169 10.86 9.14 -2.21
N VAL A 170 11.83 9.67 -2.94
CA VAL A 170 12.20 9.18 -4.26
C VAL A 170 13.47 8.35 -4.13
N VAL A 171 13.43 7.12 -4.61
CA VAL A 171 14.63 6.29 -4.78
C VAL A 171 15.20 6.59 -6.16
N GLU A 172 16.42 7.10 -6.17
CA GLU A 172 17.17 7.43 -7.38
C GLU A 172 17.65 6.17 -8.11
N ARG A 173 18.08 6.34 -9.36
CA ARG A 173 18.62 5.24 -10.18
C ARG A 173 19.86 4.58 -9.58
N ASP A 174 20.62 5.31 -8.76
CA ASP A 174 21.81 4.82 -8.05
C ASP A 174 21.49 4.17 -6.69
N GLY A 175 20.20 4.14 -6.31
CA GLY A 175 19.73 3.65 -5.03
C GLY A 175 19.82 4.66 -3.89
N SER A 176 20.25 5.90 -4.14
CA SER A 176 20.20 6.96 -3.13
C SER A 176 18.76 7.41 -2.89
N ILE A 177 18.50 7.98 -1.72
CA ILE A 177 17.18 8.49 -1.34
C ILE A 177 17.20 10.01 -1.50
N GLY A 178 16.28 10.53 -2.30
CA GLY A 178 16.04 11.94 -2.55
C GLY A 178 14.62 12.37 -2.22
N ASP A 179 14.39 13.70 -2.23
CA ASP A 179 13.08 14.36 -2.09
C ASP A 179 12.15 13.74 -1.03
N ILE A 180 12.62 13.73 0.23
CA ILE A 180 11.89 13.15 1.36
C ILE A 180 10.80 14.12 1.84
N LYS A 181 9.55 13.67 1.85
CA LYS A 181 8.36 14.40 2.29
C LYS A 181 7.60 13.59 3.33
N VAL A 182 7.00 14.27 4.31
CA VAL A 182 6.11 13.64 5.29
C VAL A 182 4.68 13.79 4.77
N VAL A 183 4.01 12.67 4.48
CA VAL A 183 2.64 12.65 3.94
C VAL A 183 1.62 12.61 5.07
N LYS A 184 1.92 11.84 6.13
CA LYS A 184 1.10 11.76 7.33
C LYS A 184 1.96 12.06 8.54
N SER A 185 1.76 13.23 9.12
CA SER A 185 2.35 13.65 10.38
C SER A 185 1.51 13.15 11.56
N VAL A 186 2.17 12.86 12.66
CA VAL A 186 1.51 12.57 13.95
C VAL A 186 1.94 13.63 14.96
N ASP A 187 3.24 13.82 15.08
CA ASP A 187 3.84 14.78 15.99
C ASP A 187 5.14 15.32 15.39
N PRO A 188 5.42 16.63 15.46
CA PRO A 188 6.62 17.21 14.87
C PRO A 188 7.94 16.61 15.37
N TYR A 189 7.99 16.08 16.60
CA TYR A 189 9.18 15.44 17.13
C TYR A 189 9.37 14.04 16.55
N LEU A 190 8.29 13.27 16.39
CA LEU A 190 8.32 11.96 15.73
C LEU A 190 8.67 12.09 14.25
N ASP A 191 8.13 13.09 13.57
CA ASP A 191 8.40 13.35 12.15
C ASP A 191 9.89 13.67 11.92
N LYS A 192 10.50 14.50 12.79
CA LYS A 192 11.94 14.81 12.74
C LYS A 192 12.80 13.58 12.91
N GLU A 193 12.44 12.70 13.84
CA GLU A 193 13.17 11.47 14.06
C GLU A 193 13.03 10.51 12.87
N ALA A 194 11.82 10.37 12.32
CA ALA A 194 11.59 9.54 11.14
C ALA A 194 12.39 10.04 9.93
N LEU A 195 12.42 11.36 9.71
CA LEU A 195 13.24 12.01 8.67
C LEU A 195 14.74 11.73 8.87
N ARG A 196 15.23 11.78 10.12
CA ARG A 196 16.62 11.47 10.43
C ARG A 196 16.96 10.03 10.07
N VAL A 197 16.11 9.07 10.46
CA VAL A 197 16.35 7.65 10.21
C VAL A 197 16.34 7.33 8.71
N VAL A 198 15.39 7.88 7.95
CA VAL A 198 15.33 7.69 6.49
C VAL A 198 16.59 8.25 5.80
N LYS A 199 17.11 9.40 6.22
CA LYS A 199 18.37 9.96 5.70
C LYS A 199 19.60 9.10 6.00
N THR A 200 19.57 8.32 7.09
CA THR A 200 20.68 7.44 7.48
C THR A 200 20.60 6.04 6.86
N MET A 201 19.58 5.76 6.05
CA MET A 201 19.44 4.47 5.41
C MET A 201 20.57 4.20 4.40
N PRO A 202 20.99 2.94 4.24
CA PRO A 202 21.89 2.54 3.16
C PRO A 202 21.22 2.73 1.79
N LYS A 203 22.02 2.61 0.73
CA LYS A 203 21.51 2.63 -0.65
C LYS A 203 20.49 1.50 -0.87
N TRP A 204 19.35 1.87 -1.44
CA TRP A 204 18.28 0.95 -1.84
C TRP A 204 18.59 0.32 -3.18
N LYS A 205 17.93 -0.80 -3.48
CA LYS A 205 17.86 -1.29 -4.86
C LYS A 205 16.86 -0.39 -5.62
N PRO A 206 17.28 0.22 -6.74
CA PRO A 206 16.39 1.08 -7.53
C PRO A 206 15.24 0.25 -8.11
N GLY A 207 14.12 0.93 -8.39
CA GLY A 207 13.05 0.29 -9.15
C GLY A 207 13.48 0.06 -10.60
N MET A 208 12.96 -1.00 -11.20
CA MET A 208 13.26 -1.37 -12.59
C MET A 208 12.00 -1.26 -13.44
N GLN A 209 12.13 -0.61 -14.59
CA GLN A 209 11.09 -0.47 -15.60
C GLN A 209 11.69 -0.82 -16.96
N ARG A 210 11.12 -1.81 -17.68
CA ARG A 210 11.66 -2.24 -18.98
C ARG A 210 13.16 -2.61 -18.92
N GLY A 211 13.60 -3.20 -17.81
CA GLY A 211 14.99 -3.57 -17.57
C GLY A 211 15.97 -2.41 -17.31
N LYS A 212 15.49 -1.16 -17.21
CA LYS A 212 16.30 0.01 -16.89
C LYS A 212 16.00 0.51 -15.46
N PRO A 213 17.02 0.95 -14.68
CA PRO A 213 16.79 1.56 -13.38
C PRO A 213 16.13 2.92 -13.57
N VAL A 214 15.02 3.15 -12.86
CA VAL A 214 14.24 4.38 -12.94
C VAL A 214 14.06 5.01 -11.57
N ARG A 215 13.77 6.32 -11.55
CA ARG A 215 13.48 7.05 -10.32
C ARG A 215 12.07 6.69 -9.88
N CYS A 216 11.94 6.14 -8.68
CA CYS A 216 10.65 5.66 -8.19
C CYS A 216 10.26 6.37 -6.91
N ARG A 217 8.99 6.76 -6.81
CA ARG A 217 8.43 7.25 -5.54
C ARG A 217 8.06 6.07 -4.65
N PHE A 218 8.54 6.07 -3.42
CA PHE A 218 8.25 5.05 -2.43
C PHE A 218 7.66 5.65 -1.16
N THR A 219 6.70 4.96 -0.57
CA THR A 219 6.02 5.38 0.65
C THR A 219 6.32 4.39 1.77
N LEU A 220 6.95 4.87 2.84
CA LEU A 220 7.35 4.07 3.99
C LEU A 220 6.56 4.48 5.25
N PRO A 221 5.72 3.58 5.79
CA PRO A 221 5.08 3.79 7.08
C PRO A 221 6.04 3.43 8.23
N VAL A 222 6.27 4.38 9.15
CA VAL A 222 7.06 4.19 10.37
C VAL A 222 6.14 4.24 11.58
N ARG A 223 6.07 3.15 12.35
CA ARG A 223 5.21 3.03 13.53
C ARG A 223 6.01 3.34 14.80
N PHE A 224 5.52 4.29 15.58
CA PHE A 224 6.02 4.63 16.91
C PHE A 224 5.03 4.11 17.95
N ARG A 225 5.49 3.23 18.83
CA ARG A 225 4.75 2.73 19.99
C ARG A 225 5.63 2.88 21.22
N LEU A 226 5.06 3.36 22.32
CA LEU A 226 5.74 3.31 23.61
C LEU A 226 5.64 1.86 24.10
N GLN A 227 6.76 1.36 24.63
CA GLN A 227 6.82 0.06 25.30
C GLN A 227 6.42 0.21 26.76
#